data_AF-A0A846C6Y9-F1
#
_entry.id   AF-A0A846C6Y9-F1
#
_cell.length_a   1.000
_cell.length_b   1.000
_cell.length_c   1.000
_cell.angle_alpha   90.00
_cell.angle_beta   90.00
_cell.angle_gamma   90.00
#
_symmetry.space_group_name_H-M   'P 1'
#
loop_
_entity.id
_entity.type
_entity.pdbx_description
1 polymer ?
#
loop_
_entity_poly.entity_id
_entity_poly.type
_entity_poly.pdbx_seq_one_letter_code
_entity_poly.pdbx_strand_id
1 'polypeptide(L)'
;MNKILGLIKSKKQAFAELPFFLHITDKTIHPATRLAFAPAFSFFVMGFAELNEQVLRTETSTDPIQLLINQHTREDDKHWMFFIHDLEMLGINFEMKFADALKYLFHKDNLPSRRIIYSLHAIASRLANPTQKLIMIEAIEATADIFLKSTDVLIQDLKKSTQMNYMYFGGTHLTLDSSHSIHDGQIQDIMESIELTEAQEQDAIAIVEQVFTMFEKFFSELLDYAQKYPDFQEFPNFPSTQFNPLMELSGVSA
;
A
#
# COMPACT_ATOMS: atom_id res chain seq x y z
N MET A 1 -23.32 -10.93 -3.19
CA MET A 1 -22.20 -9.98 -3.37
C MET A 1 -22.61 -8.51 -3.27
N ASN A 2 -23.68 -8.05 -3.92
CA ASN A 2 -24.01 -6.61 -4.06
C ASN A 2 -23.99 -5.77 -2.77
N LYS A 3 -24.43 -6.32 -1.64
CA LYS A 3 -24.33 -5.62 -0.34
C LYS A 3 -22.87 -5.36 0.08
N ILE A 4 -21.97 -6.31 -0.18
CA ILE A 4 -20.54 -6.19 0.12
C ILE A 4 -19.91 -5.12 -0.76
N LEU A 5 -20.22 -5.09 -2.06
CA LEU A 5 -19.78 -4.02 -2.96
C LEU A 5 -20.30 -2.66 -2.52
N GLY A 6 -21.57 -2.58 -2.07
CA GLY A 6 -22.14 -1.37 -1.48
C GLY A 6 -21.39 -0.91 -0.22
N LEU A 7 -21.00 -1.84 0.66
CA LEU A 7 -20.19 -1.57 1.84
C LEU A 7 -18.80 -1.04 1.45
N ILE A 8 -18.10 -1.72 0.52
CA ILE A 8 -16.78 -1.29 0.04
C ILE A 8 -16.85 0.13 -0.53
N LYS A 9 -17.87 0.42 -1.35
CA LYS A 9 -18.10 1.77 -1.88
C LYS A 9 -18.30 2.81 -0.78
N SER A 10 -19.12 2.51 0.23
CA SER A 10 -19.34 3.41 1.37
C SER A 10 -18.07 3.63 2.19
N LYS A 11 -17.29 2.56 2.42
CA LYS A 11 -16.02 2.63 3.15
C LYS A 11 -14.98 3.42 2.40
N LYS A 12 -14.87 3.22 1.08
CA LYS A 12 -14.02 4.00 0.18
C LYS A 12 -14.30 5.50 0.24
N GLN A 13 -15.58 5.88 0.29
CA GLN A 13 -15.97 7.29 0.45
C GLN A 13 -15.50 7.87 1.78
N ALA A 14 -15.70 7.16 2.90
CA ALA A 14 -15.21 7.60 4.21
C ALA A 14 -13.68 7.65 4.26
N PHE A 15 -13.02 6.67 3.64
CA PHE A 15 -11.57 6.56 3.57
C PHE A 15 -10.93 7.74 2.82
N ALA A 16 -11.58 8.27 1.79
CA ALA A 16 -11.10 9.45 1.05
C ALA A 16 -11.00 10.72 1.91
N GLU A 17 -11.73 10.78 3.03
CA GLU A 17 -11.75 11.92 3.95
C GLU A 17 -10.66 11.85 5.03
N LEU A 18 -9.78 10.83 5.00
CA LEU A 18 -8.72 10.73 5.99
C LEU A 18 -7.77 11.94 5.93
N PRO A 19 -7.24 12.41 7.08
CA PRO A 19 -6.32 13.54 7.14
C PRO A 19 -5.08 13.39 6.25
N PHE A 20 -4.62 12.15 6.02
CA PHE A 20 -3.52 11.87 5.11
C PHE A 20 -3.81 12.36 3.69
N PHE A 21 -4.99 12.07 3.14
CA PHE A 21 -5.36 12.47 1.78
C PHE A 21 -5.56 13.98 1.67
N LEU A 22 -6.11 14.61 2.71
CA LEU A 22 -6.19 16.07 2.80
C LEU A 22 -4.79 16.70 2.77
N HIS A 23 -3.83 16.14 3.53
CA HIS A 23 -2.45 16.63 3.56
C HIS A 23 -1.76 16.52 2.18
N ILE A 24 -1.83 15.35 1.53
CA ILE A 24 -1.11 15.14 0.26
C ILE A 24 -1.74 15.87 -0.93
N THR A 25 -2.99 16.31 -0.80
CA THR A 25 -3.68 17.13 -1.83
C THR A 25 -3.68 18.63 -1.54
N ASP A 26 -3.22 19.07 -0.36
CA ASP A 26 -3.15 20.48 0.03
C ASP A 26 -2.10 21.26 -0.79
N LYS A 27 -2.57 22.09 -1.73
CA LYS A 27 -1.70 22.88 -2.61
C LYS A 27 -0.95 24.00 -1.92
N THR A 28 -1.24 24.29 -0.65
CA THR A 28 -0.48 25.25 0.15
C THR A 28 0.84 24.66 0.68
N ILE A 29 0.97 23.33 0.67
CA ILE A 29 2.16 22.60 1.11
C ILE A 29 3.04 22.28 -0.11
N HIS A 30 4.35 22.48 0.02
CA HIS A 30 5.29 22.16 -1.05
C HIS A 30 5.17 20.68 -1.48
N PRO A 31 5.15 20.34 -2.79
CA PRO A 31 4.96 18.97 -3.26
C PRO A 31 5.93 17.94 -2.66
N ALA A 32 7.19 18.31 -2.45
CA ALA A 32 8.17 17.40 -1.84
C ALA A 32 7.80 17.03 -0.39
N THR A 33 7.33 18.01 0.40
CA THR A 33 6.89 17.80 1.78
C THR A 33 5.65 16.90 1.85
N ARG A 34 4.73 17.05 0.88
CA ARG A 34 3.56 16.17 0.77
C ARG A 34 3.94 14.72 0.45
N LEU A 35 5.07 14.50 -0.24
CA LEU A 35 5.61 13.17 -0.57
C LEU A 35 6.56 12.60 0.49
N ALA A 36 6.79 13.30 1.61
CA ALA A 36 7.73 12.90 2.64
C ALA A 36 7.50 11.49 3.22
N PHE A 37 6.29 10.95 3.09
CA PHE A 37 5.97 9.57 3.50
C PHE A 37 6.60 8.48 2.59
N ALA A 38 7.03 8.81 1.38
CA ALA A 38 7.45 7.84 0.36
C ALA A 38 8.53 6.87 0.86
N PRO A 39 9.59 7.31 1.59
CA PRO A 39 10.57 6.39 2.14
C PRO A 39 9.98 5.38 3.13
N ALA A 40 9.04 5.80 3.99
CA ALA A 40 8.36 4.90 4.93
C ALA A 40 7.46 3.89 4.21
N PHE A 41 6.91 4.27 3.06
CA PHE A 41 6.03 3.43 2.25
C PHE A 41 6.74 2.21 1.65
N SER A 42 8.08 2.23 1.56
CA SER A 42 8.89 1.24 0.83
C SER A 42 8.60 -0.21 1.20
N PHE A 43 8.50 -0.53 2.50
CA PHE A 43 8.25 -1.92 2.90
C PHE A 43 6.86 -2.40 2.47
N PHE A 44 5.87 -1.51 2.48
CA PHE A 44 4.52 -1.86 2.02
C PHE A 44 4.57 -2.23 0.54
N VAL A 45 5.18 -1.40 -0.30
CA VAL A 45 5.24 -1.68 -1.75
C VAL A 45 5.96 -3.00 -2.05
N MET A 46 7.14 -3.21 -1.44
CA MET A 46 7.90 -4.44 -1.65
C MET A 46 7.16 -5.68 -1.14
N GLY A 47 6.62 -5.60 0.08
CA GLY A 47 5.89 -6.69 0.71
C GLY A 47 4.54 -6.98 0.05
N PHE A 48 3.96 -6.03 -0.68
CA PHE A 48 2.73 -6.23 -1.44
C PHE A 48 2.97 -7.14 -2.65
N ALA A 49 4.14 -7.06 -3.29
CA ALA A 49 4.53 -8.01 -4.33
C ALA A 49 4.60 -9.44 -3.79
N GLU A 50 5.20 -9.62 -2.61
CA GLU A 50 5.26 -10.92 -1.92
C GLU A 50 3.87 -11.42 -1.52
N LEU A 51 2.98 -10.55 -1.01
CA LEU A 51 1.60 -10.91 -0.68
C LEU A 51 0.87 -11.49 -1.91
N ASN A 52 1.02 -10.82 -3.05
CA ASN A 52 0.43 -11.23 -4.32
C ASN A 52 0.97 -12.58 -4.78
N GLU A 53 2.29 -12.72 -4.86
CA GLU A 53 2.95 -13.91 -5.40
C GLU A 53 2.81 -15.14 -4.49
N GLN A 54 3.00 -14.96 -3.18
CA GLN A 54 3.20 -16.08 -2.25
C GLN A 54 1.94 -16.47 -1.48
N VAL A 55 0.93 -15.59 -1.38
CA VAL A 55 -0.24 -15.81 -0.50
C VAL A 55 -1.56 -15.79 -1.26
N LEU A 56 -1.80 -14.75 -2.08
CA LEU A 56 -3.07 -14.61 -2.79
C LEU A 56 -3.16 -15.57 -3.97
N ARG A 57 -2.06 -15.72 -4.72
CA ARG A 57 -1.96 -16.59 -5.88
C ARG A 57 -1.99 -18.07 -5.50
N THR A 58 -2.61 -18.87 -6.34
CA THR A 58 -2.61 -20.34 -6.23
C THR A 58 -2.57 -20.93 -7.64
N GLU A 59 -1.37 -21.09 -8.17
CA GLU A 59 -1.10 -21.47 -9.58
C GLU A 59 -1.71 -22.80 -10.00
N THR A 60 -1.89 -23.73 -9.06
CA THR A 60 -2.45 -25.06 -9.32
C THR A 60 -3.98 -25.10 -9.27
N SER A 61 -4.64 -23.99 -8.90
CA SER A 61 -6.09 -23.97 -8.79
C SER A 61 -6.76 -23.96 -10.16
N THR A 62 -7.84 -24.72 -10.30
CA THR A 62 -8.74 -24.68 -11.45
C THR A 62 -10.03 -23.91 -11.17
N ASP A 63 -10.16 -23.32 -9.98
CA ASP A 63 -11.32 -22.50 -9.61
C ASP A 63 -11.34 -21.20 -10.45
N PRO A 64 -12.46 -20.86 -11.12
CA PRO A 64 -12.53 -19.69 -11.99
C PRO A 64 -12.21 -18.36 -11.29
N ILE A 65 -12.62 -18.18 -10.03
CA ILE A 65 -12.33 -16.96 -9.26
C ILE A 65 -10.84 -16.92 -8.93
N GLN A 66 -10.26 -18.04 -8.53
CA GLN A 66 -8.81 -18.10 -8.27
C GLN A 66 -7.98 -17.86 -9.53
N LEU A 67 -8.45 -18.25 -10.72
CA LEU A 67 -7.77 -17.95 -11.98
C LEU A 67 -7.73 -16.44 -12.26
N LEU A 68 -8.82 -15.71 -11.97
CA LEU A 68 -8.86 -14.24 -12.07
C LEU A 68 -7.89 -13.60 -11.07
N ILE A 69 -7.90 -14.07 -9.82
CA ILE A 69 -6.95 -13.61 -8.79
C ILE A 69 -5.51 -13.86 -9.25
N ASN A 70 -5.22 -15.03 -9.84
CA ASN A 70 -3.89 -15.34 -10.34
C ASN A 70 -3.48 -14.42 -11.49
N GLN A 71 -4.40 -14.01 -12.36
CA GLN A 71 -4.12 -13.06 -13.43
C GLN A 71 -3.77 -11.69 -12.83
N HIS A 72 -4.64 -11.14 -11.99
CA HIS A 72 -4.46 -9.84 -11.36
C HIS A 72 -3.16 -9.78 -10.53
N THR A 73 -2.93 -10.77 -9.66
CA THR A 73 -1.73 -10.79 -8.80
C THR A 73 -0.40 -10.86 -9.58
N ARG A 74 -0.38 -11.35 -10.83
CA ARG A 74 0.83 -11.38 -11.70
C ARG A 74 1.13 -10.05 -12.37
N GLU A 75 0.18 -9.14 -12.37
CA GLU A 75 0.38 -7.76 -12.80
C GLU A 75 0.87 -6.94 -11.62
N ASP A 76 0.13 -6.97 -10.53
CA ASP A 76 0.42 -6.20 -9.31
C ASP A 76 1.77 -6.53 -8.67
N ASP A 77 2.24 -7.79 -8.75
CA ASP A 77 3.55 -8.18 -8.20
C ASP A 77 4.75 -7.51 -8.89
N LYS A 78 4.52 -6.75 -9.95
CA LYS A 78 5.54 -5.98 -10.68
C LYS A 78 5.53 -4.49 -10.37
N HIS A 79 4.51 -3.98 -9.66
CA HIS A 79 4.34 -2.53 -9.46
C HIS A 79 5.46 -1.91 -8.60
N TRP A 80 6.17 -2.72 -7.81
CA TRP A 80 7.33 -2.26 -7.06
C TRP A 80 8.43 -1.65 -7.94
N MET A 81 8.55 -2.06 -9.21
CA MET A 81 9.53 -1.49 -10.14
C MET A 81 9.23 -0.02 -10.43
N PHE A 82 7.95 0.36 -10.53
CA PHE A 82 7.55 1.75 -10.71
C PHE A 82 7.91 2.59 -9.48
N PHE A 83 7.81 1.99 -8.29
CA PHE A 83 8.13 2.67 -7.04
C PHE A 83 9.64 2.92 -6.92
N ILE A 84 10.47 1.95 -7.30
CA ILE A 84 11.93 2.15 -7.38
C ILE A 84 12.28 3.29 -8.32
N HIS A 85 11.68 3.30 -9.53
CA HIS A 85 11.86 4.40 -10.48
C HIS A 85 11.50 5.75 -9.85
N ASP A 86 10.36 5.84 -9.15
CA ASP A 86 9.96 7.09 -8.49
C ASP A 86 10.94 7.53 -7.39
N LEU A 87 11.46 6.60 -6.59
CA LEU A 87 12.48 6.92 -5.58
C LEU A 87 13.75 7.50 -6.23
N GLU A 88 14.19 6.94 -7.36
CA GLU A 88 15.33 7.48 -8.11
C GLU A 88 15.06 8.90 -8.61
N MET A 89 13.88 9.14 -9.18
CA MET A 89 13.48 10.46 -9.71
C MET A 89 13.26 11.50 -8.61
N LEU A 90 12.95 11.06 -7.39
CA LEU A 90 12.86 11.92 -6.20
C LEU A 90 14.23 12.17 -5.54
N GLY A 91 15.30 11.54 -6.02
CA GLY A 91 16.62 11.60 -5.40
C GLY A 91 16.74 10.80 -4.10
N ILE A 92 15.80 9.88 -3.84
CA ILE A 92 15.77 8.98 -2.69
C ILE A 92 16.54 7.68 -3.05
N ASN A 93 17.77 7.84 -3.53
CA ASN A 93 18.65 6.73 -3.90
C ASN A 93 20.05 6.93 -3.30
N PHE A 94 20.11 6.91 -1.97
CA PHE A 94 21.32 7.23 -1.21
C PHE A 94 22.30 6.06 -1.17
N GLU A 95 23.59 6.35 -1.26
CA GLU A 95 24.62 5.38 -0.89
C GLU A 95 24.61 5.17 0.63
N MET A 96 24.47 3.92 1.06
CA MET A 96 24.54 3.56 2.48
C MET A 96 25.15 2.18 2.69
N LYS A 97 25.73 1.96 3.88
CA LYS A 97 26.17 0.63 4.28
C LYS A 97 24.95 -0.28 4.40
N PHE A 98 25.09 -1.54 3.98
CA PHE A 98 24.01 -2.52 4.08
C PHE A 98 23.42 -2.64 5.50
N ALA A 99 24.25 -2.58 6.54
CA ALA A 99 23.78 -2.61 7.93
C ALA A 99 22.89 -1.41 8.29
N ASP A 100 23.16 -0.23 7.73
CA ASP A 100 22.36 0.97 7.98
C ASP A 100 21.06 0.93 7.17
N ALA A 101 21.07 0.35 5.96
CA ALA A 101 19.84 0.04 5.21
C ALA A 101 18.91 -0.90 5.99
N LEU A 102 19.45 -1.97 6.60
CA LEU A 102 18.67 -2.88 7.44
C LEU A 102 18.10 -2.16 8.68
N LYS A 103 18.91 -1.36 9.38
CA LYS A 103 18.43 -0.56 10.52
C LYS A 103 17.32 0.39 10.10
N TYR A 104 17.44 1.02 8.93
CA TYR A 104 16.38 1.86 8.38
C TYR A 104 15.10 1.05 8.16
N LEU A 105 15.14 0.00 7.35
CA LEU A 105 13.96 -0.80 7.00
C LEU A 105 13.23 -1.35 8.24
N PHE A 106 13.98 -1.73 9.28
CA PHE A 106 13.42 -2.29 10.50
C PHE A 106 13.28 -1.30 11.65
N HIS A 107 13.54 -0.01 11.43
CA HIS A 107 13.35 1.03 12.44
C HIS A 107 11.88 1.10 12.87
N LYS A 108 11.65 1.62 14.09
CA LYS A 108 10.29 1.78 14.65
C LYS A 108 9.43 2.72 13.81
N ASP A 109 10.03 3.73 13.17
CA ASP A 109 9.30 4.69 12.35
C ASP A 109 8.79 4.06 11.03
N ASN A 110 9.39 2.94 10.61
CA ASN A 110 8.96 2.15 9.45
C ASN A 110 8.10 0.93 9.86
N LEU A 111 7.75 0.79 11.15
CA LEU A 111 6.86 -0.24 11.64
C LEU A 111 5.47 -0.23 10.97
N PRO A 112 4.83 0.92 10.69
CA PRO A 112 3.51 0.95 10.05
C PRO A 112 3.42 0.10 8.78
N SER A 113 4.37 0.29 7.86
CA SER A 113 4.45 -0.42 6.57
C SER A 113 4.71 -1.91 6.72
N ARG A 114 5.56 -2.30 7.69
CA ARG A 114 5.77 -3.73 8.00
C ARG A 114 4.52 -4.37 8.58
N ARG A 115 3.88 -3.68 9.52
CA ARG A 115 2.74 -4.21 10.26
C ARG A 115 1.53 -4.43 9.37
N ILE A 116 1.25 -3.52 8.43
CA ILE A 116 0.15 -3.71 7.49
C ILE A 116 0.39 -4.95 6.61
N ILE A 117 1.59 -5.14 6.06
CA ILE A 117 1.92 -6.33 5.26
C ILE A 117 1.76 -7.62 6.05
N TYR A 118 2.29 -7.68 7.27
CA TYR A 118 2.11 -8.86 8.12
C TYR A 118 0.64 -9.13 8.46
N SER A 119 -0.15 -8.07 8.65
CA SER A 119 -1.57 -8.21 8.94
C SER A 119 -2.35 -8.71 7.73
N LEU A 120 -2.05 -8.18 6.53
CA LEU A 120 -2.62 -8.66 5.27
C LEU A 120 -2.26 -10.14 5.02
N HIS A 121 -1.00 -10.53 5.22
CA HIS A 121 -0.59 -11.93 5.13
C HIS A 121 -1.39 -12.81 6.09
N ALA A 122 -1.50 -12.41 7.36
CA ALA A 122 -2.21 -13.17 8.38
C ALA A 122 -3.70 -13.34 8.07
N ILE A 123 -4.34 -12.33 7.47
CA ILE A 123 -5.74 -12.41 7.03
C ILE A 123 -5.84 -13.34 5.82
N ALA A 124 -5.08 -13.05 4.76
CA ALA A 124 -5.12 -13.79 3.51
C ALA A 124 -4.86 -15.30 3.70
N SER A 125 -3.92 -15.67 4.57
CA SER A 125 -3.63 -17.08 4.89
C SER A 125 -4.75 -17.82 5.63
N ARG A 126 -5.73 -17.11 6.19
CA ARG A 126 -6.89 -17.71 6.90
C ARG A 126 -8.15 -17.75 6.06
N LEU A 127 -8.15 -17.12 4.88
CA LEU A 127 -9.31 -17.11 4.00
C LEU A 127 -9.52 -18.52 3.43
N ALA A 128 -10.75 -19.02 3.58
CA ALA A 128 -11.08 -20.42 3.31
C ALA A 128 -11.32 -20.70 1.83
N ASN A 129 -11.69 -19.69 1.03
CA ASN A 129 -12.05 -19.86 -0.37
C ASN A 129 -11.67 -18.66 -1.26
N PRO A 130 -11.62 -18.83 -2.59
CA PRO A 130 -11.27 -17.77 -3.53
C PRO A 130 -12.20 -16.55 -3.48
N THR A 131 -13.49 -16.72 -3.20
CA THR A 131 -14.43 -15.60 -3.07
C THR A 131 -14.05 -14.64 -1.94
N GLN A 132 -13.63 -15.18 -0.78
CA GLN A 132 -13.15 -14.35 0.32
C GLN A 132 -11.87 -13.60 -0.05
N LYS A 133 -10.93 -14.24 -0.76
CA LYS A 133 -9.72 -13.57 -1.28
C LYS A 133 -10.08 -12.44 -2.24
N LEU A 134 -11.03 -12.68 -3.15
CA LEU A 134 -11.50 -11.67 -4.10
C LEU A 134 -12.10 -10.45 -3.37
N ILE A 135 -12.90 -10.67 -2.31
CA ILE A 135 -13.47 -9.59 -1.50
C ILE A 135 -12.37 -8.80 -0.77
N MET A 136 -11.35 -9.48 -0.24
CA MET A 136 -10.20 -8.82 0.38
C MET A 136 -9.45 -7.95 -0.64
N ILE A 137 -9.19 -8.48 -1.84
CA ILE A 137 -8.51 -7.75 -2.91
C ILE A 137 -9.33 -6.53 -3.32
N GLU A 138 -10.64 -6.67 -3.57
CA GLU A 138 -11.51 -5.54 -3.92
C GLU A 138 -11.51 -4.44 -2.85
N ALA A 139 -11.46 -4.82 -1.56
CA ALA A 139 -11.34 -3.85 -0.48
C ALA A 139 -9.97 -3.14 -0.47
N ILE A 140 -8.88 -3.85 -0.82
CA ILE A 140 -7.53 -3.26 -0.96
C ILE A 140 -7.51 -2.30 -2.16
N GLU A 141 -7.98 -2.73 -3.33
CA GLU A 141 -8.10 -1.93 -4.56
C GLU A 141 -8.90 -0.65 -4.34
N ALA A 142 -9.99 -0.74 -3.57
CA ALA A 142 -10.78 0.42 -3.19
C ALA A 142 -9.96 1.47 -2.41
N THR A 143 -9.04 1.04 -1.54
CA THR A 143 -8.11 1.95 -0.84
C THR A 143 -7.00 2.47 -1.74
N ALA A 144 -6.46 1.61 -2.62
CA ALA A 144 -5.42 1.96 -3.59
C ALA A 144 -5.91 3.02 -4.58
N ASP A 145 -7.14 2.92 -5.08
CA ASP A 145 -7.72 3.91 -5.99
C ASP A 145 -7.76 5.32 -5.39
N ILE A 146 -8.11 5.45 -4.10
CA ILE A 146 -8.10 6.74 -3.40
C ILE A 146 -6.67 7.27 -3.28
N PHE A 147 -5.73 6.38 -2.89
CA PHE A 147 -4.34 6.74 -2.75
C PHE A 147 -3.73 7.21 -4.08
N LEU A 148 -3.87 6.43 -5.15
CA LEU A 148 -3.29 6.71 -6.46
C LEU A 148 -3.88 7.96 -7.10
N LYS A 149 -5.20 8.18 -6.97
CA LYS A 149 -5.83 9.44 -7.43
C LYS A 149 -5.29 10.65 -6.67
N SER A 150 -5.10 10.52 -5.36
CA SER A 150 -4.59 11.59 -4.52
C SER A 150 -3.12 11.89 -4.82
N THR A 151 -2.29 10.86 -5.02
CA THR A 151 -0.89 11.04 -5.39
C THR A 151 -0.72 11.54 -6.81
N ASP A 152 -1.59 11.19 -7.76
CA ASP A 152 -1.50 11.73 -9.12
C ASP A 152 -1.67 13.26 -9.09
N VAL A 153 -2.63 13.79 -8.32
CA VAL A 153 -2.79 15.25 -8.12
C VAL A 153 -1.49 15.88 -7.61
N LEU A 154 -0.86 15.27 -6.60
CA LEU A 154 0.42 15.74 -6.04
C LEU A 154 1.51 15.70 -7.12
N ILE A 155 1.64 14.59 -7.84
CA ILE A 155 2.66 14.40 -8.88
C ILE A 155 2.49 15.38 -10.02
N GLN A 156 1.26 15.73 -10.42
CA GLN A 156 1.02 16.78 -11.42
C GLN A 156 1.55 18.15 -10.94
N ASP A 157 1.50 18.44 -9.65
CA ASP A 157 2.11 19.66 -9.10
C ASP A 157 3.64 19.57 -9.07
N LEU A 158 4.20 18.44 -8.63
CA LEU A 158 5.65 18.21 -8.60
C LEU A 158 6.27 18.32 -10.00
N LYS A 159 5.62 17.72 -11.01
CA LYS A 159 6.00 17.76 -12.43
C LYS A 159 6.22 19.17 -12.97
N LYS A 160 5.42 20.15 -12.52
CA LYS A 160 5.58 21.56 -12.94
C LYS A 160 6.96 22.10 -12.58
N SER A 161 7.48 21.71 -11.41
CA SER A 161 8.79 22.15 -10.91
C SER A 161 9.95 21.29 -11.39
N THR A 162 9.77 19.98 -11.51
CA THR A 162 10.89 19.04 -11.78
C THR A 162 11.02 18.67 -13.25
N GLN A 163 9.95 18.76 -14.04
CA GLN A 163 9.87 18.23 -15.41
C GLN A 163 10.18 16.72 -15.53
N MET A 164 10.10 16.00 -14.40
CA MET A 164 10.39 14.57 -14.29
C MET A 164 9.12 13.73 -14.40
N ASN A 165 9.22 12.50 -14.89
CA ASN A 165 8.11 11.55 -14.92
C ASN A 165 8.17 10.56 -13.76
N TYR A 166 7.04 10.43 -13.08
CA TYR A 166 6.83 9.52 -11.97
C TYR A 166 5.74 8.51 -12.36
N MET A 167 6.01 7.23 -12.16
CA MET A 167 5.24 6.08 -12.61
C MET A 167 4.33 5.51 -11.52
N TYR A 168 4.83 5.34 -10.29
CA TYR A 168 4.09 4.69 -9.21
C TYR A 168 3.07 5.61 -8.57
N PHE A 169 3.50 6.81 -8.20
CA PHE A 169 2.64 7.82 -7.59
C PHE A 169 1.86 8.63 -8.64
N GLY A 170 2.27 8.57 -9.91
CA GLY A 170 1.60 9.25 -11.03
C GLY A 170 0.61 8.37 -11.77
N GLY A 171 -0.07 8.94 -12.76
CA GLY A 171 -1.12 8.26 -13.52
C GLY A 171 -0.74 7.00 -14.33
N THR A 172 0.53 6.58 -14.39
CA THR A 172 0.90 5.32 -15.07
C THR A 172 0.33 4.11 -14.33
N HIS A 173 0.42 4.09 -13.00
CA HIS A 173 -0.19 3.06 -12.15
C HIS A 173 -1.71 2.97 -12.41
N LEU A 174 -2.42 4.13 -12.33
CA LEU A 174 -3.86 4.22 -12.62
C LEU A 174 -4.24 3.73 -14.02
N THR A 175 -3.41 4.02 -15.03
CA THR A 175 -3.71 3.66 -16.42
C THR A 175 -3.58 2.15 -16.65
N LEU A 176 -2.58 1.52 -16.04
CA LEU A 176 -2.38 0.06 -16.11
C LEU A 176 -3.50 -0.66 -15.35
N ASP A 177 -3.79 -0.24 -14.11
CA ASP A 177 -4.90 -0.77 -13.33
C ASP A 177 -6.21 -0.62 -14.10
N SER A 178 -6.47 0.52 -14.74
CA SER A 178 -7.71 0.71 -15.52
C SER A 178 -7.82 -0.19 -16.76
N SER A 179 -6.71 -0.76 -17.25
CA SER A 179 -6.67 -1.62 -18.44
C SER A 179 -6.83 -3.11 -18.14
N HIS A 180 -6.58 -3.55 -16.90
CA HIS A 180 -6.59 -4.96 -16.51
C HIS A 180 -7.04 -5.25 -15.05
N SER A 181 -7.53 -4.25 -14.32
CA SER A 181 -8.04 -4.43 -12.95
C SER A 181 -9.28 -5.32 -12.90
N ILE A 182 -9.62 -5.72 -11.67
CA ILE A 182 -10.93 -6.26 -11.26
C ILE A 182 -12.11 -5.36 -11.68
N HIS A 183 -11.83 -4.11 -12.10
CA HIS A 183 -12.81 -3.18 -12.66
C HIS A 183 -12.96 -3.27 -14.19
N ASP A 184 -12.27 -4.20 -14.88
CA ASP A 184 -12.69 -4.63 -16.21
C ASP A 184 -14.10 -5.21 -16.09
N GLY A 185 -15.01 -4.83 -16.99
CA GLY A 185 -16.45 -5.10 -16.87
C GLY A 185 -16.77 -6.58 -16.64
N GLN A 186 -15.92 -7.47 -17.15
CA GLN A 186 -16.06 -8.92 -16.98
C GLN A 186 -15.89 -9.40 -15.53
N ILE A 187 -14.96 -8.84 -14.75
CA ILE A 187 -14.74 -9.27 -13.37
C ILE A 187 -15.83 -8.69 -12.46
N GLN A 188 -16.26 -7.47 -12.71
CA GLN A 188 -17.38 -6.87 -12.00
C GLN A 188 -18.68 -7.65 -12.23
N ASP A 189 -18.98 -8.05 -13.47
CA ASP A 189 -20.13 -8.91 -13.79
C ASP A 189 -20.06 -10.26 -13.03
N ILE A 190 -18.87 -10.87 -12.97
CA ILE A 190 -18.65 -12.11 -12.21
C ILE A 190 -18.91 -11.87 -10.73
N MET A 191 -18.40 -10.79 -10.14
CA MET A 191 -18.63 -10.46 -8.73
C MET A 191 -20.12 -10.29 -8.44
N GLU A 192 -20.83 -9.52 -9.24
CA GLU A 192 -22.27 -9.26 -9.06
C GLU A 192 -23.11 -10.55 -9.17
N SER A 193 -22.63 -11.54 -9.94
CA SER A 193 -23.27 -12.86 -10.05
C SER A 193 -23.06 -13.79 -8.84
N ILE A 194 -22.12 -13.48 -7.93
CA ILE A 194 -21.84 -14.33 -6.76
C ILE A 194 -22.94 -14.17 -5.70
N GLU A 195 -23.69 -15.26 -5.51
CA GLU A 195 -24.62 -15.41 -4.39
C GLU A 195 -23.86 -15.82 -3.12
N LEU A 196 -24.10 -15.07 -2.04
CA LEU A 196 -23.53 -15.36 -0.73
C LEU A 196 -24.64 -15.84 0.19
N THR A 197 -24.37 -16.89 0.96
CA THR A 197 -25.18 -17.25 2.13
C THR A 197 -25.06 -16.20 3.22
N GLU A 198 -25.96 -16.21 4.20
CA GLU A 198 -25.92 -15.27 5.33
C GLU A 198 -24.59 -15.35 6.12
N ALA A 199 -24.08 -16.56 6.37
CA ALA A 199 -22.80 -16.75 7.04
C ALA A 199 -21.63 -16.18 6.22
N GLN A 200 -21.62 -16.43 4.91
CA GLN A 200 -20.60 -15.87 4.01
C GLN A 200 -20.69 -14.34 3.90
N GLU A 201 -21.90 -13.77 3.98
CA GLU A 201 -22.10 -12.32 4.01
C GLU A 201 -21.48 -11.71 5.28
N GLN A 202 -21.68 -12.33 6.45
CA GLN A 202 -21.05 -11.88 7.70
C GLN A 202 -19.53 -11.95 7.65
N ASP A 203 -18.98 -13.06 7.14
CA ASP A 203 -17.53 -13.20 6.95
C ASP A 203 -16.98 -12.14 6.00
N ALA A 204 -17.68 -11.87 4.90
CA ALA A 204 -17.32 -10.85 3.92
C ALA A 204 -17.32 -9.44 4.52
N ILE A 205 -18.33 -9.10 5.32
CA ILE A 205 -18.38 -7.82 6.05
C ILE A 205 -17.17 -7.69 6.96
N ALA A 206 -16.85 -8.73 7.73
CA ALA A 206 -15.70 -8.72 8.64
C ALA A 206 -14.37 -8.51 7.91
N ILE A 207 -14.19 -9.15 6.73
CA ILE A 207 -13.01 -8.95 5.88
C ILE A 207 -12.89 -7.48 5.45
N VAL A 208 -13.97 -6.92 4.90
CA VAL A 208 -13.98 -5.52 4.41
C VAL A 208 -13.69 -4.54 5.55
N GLU A 209 -14.39 -4.67 6.68
CA GLU A 209 -14.18 -3.84 7.87
C GLU A 209 -12.73 -3.90 8.37
N GLN A 210 -12.16 -5.11 8.42
CA GLN A 210 -10.80 -5.31 8.87
C GLN A 210 -9.78 -4.68 7.92
N VAL A 211 -9.95 -4.83 6.60
CA VAL A 211 -9.08 -4.21 5.59
C VAL A 211 -9.09 -2.69 5.74
N PHE A 212 -10.26 -2.05 5.72
CA PHE A 212 -10.35 -0.60 5.86
C PHE A 212 -9.77 -0.10 7.18
N THR A 213 -10.08 -0.75 8.32
CA THR A 213 -9.54 -0.36 9.63
C THR A 213 -7.99 -0.39 9.65
N MET A 214 -7.38 -1.41 9.02
CA MET A 214 -5.92 -1.50 8.96
C MET A 214 -5.32 -0.40 8.09
N PHE A 215 -5.92 -0.12 6.94
CA PHE A 215 -5.44 0.94 6.04
C PHE A 215 -5.65 2.34 6.65
N GLU A 216 -6.77 2.59 7.33
CA GLU A 216 -7.01 3.85 8.04
C GLU A 216 -5.90 4.12 9.05
N LYS A 217 -5.57 3.11 9.86
CA LYS A 217 -4.47 3.20 10.82
C LYS A 217 -3.11 3.40 10.13
N PHE A 218 -2.86 2.66 9.05
CA PHE A 218 -1.61 2.76 8.29
C PHE A 218 -1.40 4.16 7.72
N PHE A 219 -2.41 4.74 7.07
CA PHE A 219 -2.31 6.09 6.51
C PHE A 219 -2.25 7.18 7.58
N SER A 220 -2.91 7.00 8.73
CA SER A 220 -2.73 7.88 9.88
C SER A 220 -1.27 7.90 10.35
N GLU A 221 -0.63 6.75 10.48
CA GLU A 221 0.77 6.67 10.92
C GLU A 221 1.76 7.13 9.83
N LEU A 222 1.42 6.98 8.54
CA LEU A 222 2.20 7.59 7.44
C LEU A 222 2.15 9.11 7.47
N LEU A 223 0.99 9.69 7.83
CA LEU A 223 0.88 11.13 8.05
C LEU A 223 1.79 11.58 9.21
N ASP A 224 1.77 10.85 10.33
CA ASP A 224 2.65 11.13 11.47
C ASP A 224 4.13 11.08 11.04
N TYR A 225 4.51 10.10 10.20
CA TYR A 225 5.86 10.03 9.63
C TYR A 225 6.19 11.25 8.78
N ALA A 226 5.32 11.62 7.83
CA ALA A 226 5.55 12.76 6.95
C ALA A 226 5.66 14.09 7.70
N GLN A 227 4.88 14.26 8.77
CA GLN A 227 4.95 15.44 9.63
C GLN A 227 6.22 15.49 10.49
N LYS A 228 6.72 14.31 10.90
CA LYS A 228 7.96 14.17 11.65
C LYS A 228 9.21 14.40 10.80
N TYR A 229 9.16 14.05 9.52
CA TYR A 229 10.26 14.11 8.56
C TYR A 229 9.86 14.86 7.28
N PRO A 230 9.61 16.18 7.33
CA PRO A 230 9.01 16.93 6.22
C PRO A 230 9.92 17.06 4.97
N ASP A 231 11.20 16.74 5.09
CA ASP A 231 12.17 16.80 3.99
C ASP A 231 12.90 15.47 3.83
N PHE A 232 13.11 15.04 2.58
CA PHE A 232 13.84 13.80 2.28
C PHE A 232 15.29 13.81 2.78
N GLN A 233 15.88 14.99 2.99
CA GLN A 233 17.24 15.12 3.52
C GLN A 233 17.32 14.94 5.03
N GLU A 234 16.17 14.97 5.72
CA GLU A 234 16.03 14.52 7.10
C GLU A 234 15.76 13.02 7.17
N PHE A 235 16.33 12.24 6.22
CA PHE A 235 16.53 10.82 6.42
C PHE A 235 17.08 10.63 7.83
N PRO A 236 16.64 9.63 8.61
CA PRO A 236 17.23 9.41 9.91
C PRO A 236 18.71 9.26 9.67
N ASN A 237 19.50 10.28 10.04
CA ASN A 237 20.92 10.16 10.22
C ASN A 237 21.01 9.10 11.29
N PHE A 238 21.11 7.82 10.90
CA PHE A 238 21.55 6.79 11.81
C PHE A 238 22.95 7.25 12.11
N PRO A 239 23.19 7.84 13.30
CA PRO A 239 24.51 8.34 13.58
C PRO A 239 25.42 7.14 13.37
N SER A 240 26.52 7.36 12.66
CA SER A 240 27.57 6.37 12.48
C SER A 240 28.29 6.09 13.81
N THR A 241 27.58 6.20 14.94
CA THR A 241 27.98 5.61 16.21
C THR A 241 28.26 4.15 15.94
N GLN A 242 29.47 3.71 16.26
CA GLN A 242 29.80 2.29 16.29
C GLN A 242 28.68 1.58 17.04
N PHE A 243 27.88 0.81 16.31
CA PHE A 243 26.86 -0.03 16.92
C PHE A 243 27.59 -0.97 17.88
N ASN A 244 27.44 -0.73 19.18
CA ASN A 244 27.97 -1.59 20.21
C ASN A 244 26.80 -2.42 20.76
N PRO A 245 26.58 -3.65 20.27
CA PRO A 245 25.46 -4.48 20.69
C PRO A 245 25.49 -4.78 22.20
N LEU A 246 26.66 -4.69 22.84
CA LEU A 246 26.79 -4.91 24.29
C LEU A 246 26.26 -3.74 25.11
N MET A 247 26.26 -2.52 24.56
CA MET A 247 25.68 -1.34 25.23
C MET A 247 24.15 -1.38 25.21
N GLU A 248 23.53 -1.70 24.07
CA GLU A 248 22.06 -1.79 23.98
C GLU A 248 21.47 -2.88 24.90
N LEU A 249 22.13 -4.03 25.01
CA LEU A 249 21.70 -5.12 25.90
C LEU A 249 21.85 -4.78 27.39
N SER A 250 22.70 -3.81 27.73
CA SER A 250 22.95 -3.41 29.12
C SER A 250 21.95 -2.40 29.67
N GLY A 251 21.11 -1.79 28.83
CA GLY A 251 20.15 -0.76 29.23
C GLY A 251 20.79 0.55 29.75
N VAL A 252 22.11 0.72 29.61
CA VAL A 252 22.81 1.92 30.04
C VAL A 252 22.85 2.90 28.86
N SER A 253 22.02 3.94 28.91
CA SER A 253 22.20 5.11 28.04
C SER A 253 23.49 5.84 28.43
N ALA A 254 24.26 6.28 27.44
CA ALA A 254 25.36 7.22 27.65
C ALA A 254 24.88 8.53 28.30
#